data_AF-A0A2V9VKP9-F1
#
_entry.id   AF-A0A2V9VKP9-F1
#
_cell.length_a   1.000
_cell.length_b   1.000
_cell.length_c   1.000
_cell.angle_alpha   90.00
_cell.angle_beta   90.00
_cell.angle_gamma   90.00
#
_symmetry.space_group_name_H-M   'P 1'
#
loop_
_entity.id
_entity.type
_entity.pdbx_description
1 polymer ?
#
loop_
_entity_poly.entity_id
_entity_poly.type
_entity_poly.pdbx_seq_one_letter_code
_entity_poly.pdbx_strand_id
1 'polypeptide(L)'
;MRSETASVAAEGRGAAPLWATAVATFFGAGLLKPGPGTWGSLATAILWWVLSHFLRGSWVLPTNVALAGLAIAVGIPAATQVARASGSKDPQFVVIDETAGQLITLIGAPLVWKSFLAGFI
;
A
#
# COMPACT_ATOMS: atom_id res chain seq x y z
N MET A 1 3.97 39.31 16.23
CA MET A 1 2.78 38.73 15.57
C MET A 1 2.97 38.35 14.09
N ARG A 2 3.87 38.97 13.29
CA ARG A 2 4.21 38.47 11.93
C ARG A 2 5.28 37.36 11.91
N SER A 3 5.92 37.10 13.05
CA SER A 3 7.02 36.14 13.19
C SER A 3 6.55 34.70 13.48
N GLU A 4 5.38 34.51 14.10
CA GLU A 4 4.84 33.18 14.41
C GLU A 4 4.21 32.50 13.19
N THR A 5 3.58 33.26 12.30
CA THR A 5 2.94 32.70 11.08
C THR A 5 3.95 32.19 10.05
N ALA A 6 5.17 32.74 10.02
CA ALA A 6 6.26 32.24 9.17
C ALA A 6 6.93 30.98 9.75
N SER A 7 6.96 30.83 11.08
CA SER A 7 7.54 29.67 11.76
C SER A 7 6.70 28.41 11.54
N VAL A 8 5.37 28.54 11.66
CA VAL A 8 4.42 27.41 11.45
C VAL A 8 4.39 26.97 9.98
N ALA A 9 4.64 27.88 9.02
CA ALA A 9 4.74 27.54 7.60
C ALA A 9 6.06 26.83 7.23
N ALA A 10 7.11 26.93 8.06
CA ALA A 10 8.42 26.34 7.81
C ALA A 10 8.60 24.95 8.47
N GLU A 11 7.74 24.59 9.43
CA GLU A 11 7.86 23.39 10.28
C GLU A 11 7.52 22.07 9.55
N GLY A 12 7.05 22.13 8.30
CA GLY A 12 6.54 20.98 7.55
C GLY A 12 7.47 20.37 6.48
N ARG A 13 8.76 20.73 6.41
CA ARG A 13 9.69 20.22 5.38
C ARG A 13 10.52 19.00 5.82
N GLY A 14 9.98 18.19 6.72
CA GLY A 14 10.60 16.93 7.11
C GLY A 14 10.32 15.84 6.07
N ALA A 15 11.34 15.03 5.74
CA ALA A 15 11.11 13.79 5.02
C ALA A 15 10.08 12.92 5.78
N ALA A 16 9.24 12.18 5.06
CA ALA A 16 8.29 11.26 5.70
C ALA A 16 9.04 10.25 6.58
N PRO A 17 8.45 9.82 7.70
CA PRO A 17 9.10 8.83 8.56
C PRO A 17 9.28 7.50 7.80
N LEU A 18 10.36 6.78 8.10
CA LEU A 18 10.75 5.58 7.36
C LEU A 18 9.65 4.52 7.29
N TRP A 19 8.87 4.34 8.36
CA TRP A 19 7.75 3.40 8.39
C TRP A 19 6.67 3.81 7.38
N ALA A 20 6.39 5.11 7.23
CA ALA A 20 5.39 5.61 6.31
C ALA A 20 5.87 5.44 4.86
N THR A 21 7.14 5.74 4.59
CA THR A 21 7.74 5.50 3.27
C THR A 21 7.75 4.01 2.93
N ALA A 22 8.10 3.14 3.87
CA ALA A 22 8.08 1.70 3.66
C ALA A 22 6.67 1.20 3.35
N VAL A 23 5.66 1.60 4.14
CA VAL A 23 4.28 1.17 3.88
C VAL A 23 3.75 1.75 2.57
N ALA A 24 3.92 3.05 2.33
CA ALA A 24 3.38 3.72 1.14
C ALA A 24 3.96 3.17 -0.16
N THR A 25 5.25 2.82 -0.17
CA THR A 25 5.93 2.19 -1.32
C THR A 25 5.75 0.68 -1.38
N PHE A 26 4.98 0.09 -0.45
CA PHE A 26 4.85 -1.35 -0.26
C PHE A 26 6.23 -2.05 -0.19
N PHE A 27 7.00 -1.67 0.83
CA PHE A 27 8.36 -2.11 1.13
C PHE A 27 9.34 -1.90 -0.03
N GLY A 28 9.18 -0.81 -0.78
CA GLY A 28 10.04 -0.42 -1.89
C GLY A 28 9.61 -0.95 -3.27
N ALA A 29 8.52 -1.72 -3.36
CA ALA A 29 7.96 -2.17 -4.64
C ALA A 29 7.61 -1.00 -5.56
N GLY A 30 7.01 0.06 -5.01
CA GLY A 30 6.70 1.31 -5.70
C GLY A 30 7.90 2.12 -6.17
N LEU A 31 9.15 1.68 -5.92
CA LEU A 31 10.36 2.33 -6.42
C LEU A 31 10.99 1.60 -7.60
N LEU A 32 10.43 0.44 -7.99
CA LEU A 32 10.96 -0.42 -9.03
C LEU A 32 10.51 0.01 -10.44
N LYS A 33 11.37 -0.23 -11.44
CA LYS A 33 11.10 0.00 -12.88
C LYS A 33 10.73 -1.34 -13.55
N PRO A 34 9.85 -1.39 -14.57
CA PRO A 34 9.42 -0.32 -15.47
C PRO A 34 8.27 0.57 -14.96
N GLY A 35 7.49 0.12 -13.97
CA GLY A 35 6.40 0.92 -13.40
C GLY A 35 6.09 0.51 -11.96
N PRO A 36 5.85 1.47 -11.06
CA PRO A 36 5.65 1.22 -9.62
C PRO A 36 4.43 0.34 -9.36
N GLY A 37 3.31 0.59 -10.03
CA GLY A 37 2.09 -0.20 -9.87
C GLY A 37 2.23 -1.66 -10.30
N THR A 38 3.04 -1.97 -11.33
CA THR A 38 3.26 -3.37 -11.73
C THR A 38 3.94 -4.19 -10.62
N TRP A 39 4.94 -3.59 -9.99
CA TRP A 39 5.65 -4.25 -8.89
C TRP A 39 4.82 -4.28 -7.61
N GLY A 40 4.04 -3.23 -7.34
CA GLY A 40 3.05 -3.21 -6.25
C GLY A 40 2.05 -4.35 -6.38
N SER A 41 1.42 -4.49 -7.56
CA SER A 41 0.45 -5.55 -7.83
C SER A 41 1.06 -6.94 -7.82
N LEU A 42 2.27 -7.12 -8.38
CA LEU A 42 2.97 -8.39 -8.36
C LEU A 42 3.31 -8.82 -6.93
N ALA A 43 3.87 -7.90 -6.14
CA ALA A 43 4.20 -8.17 -4.74
C ALA A 43 2.93 -8.50 -3.94
N THR A 44 1.82 -7.80 -4.20
CA THR A 44 0.52 -8.04 -3.54
C THR A 44 -0.03 -9.42 -3.89
N ALA A 45 0.00 -9.80 -5.16
CA ALA A 45 -0.44 -11.12 -5.62
C ALA A 45 0.39 -12.25 -5.01
N ILE A 46 1.72 -12.09 -4.95
CA ILE A 46 2.62 -13.06 -4.32
C ILE A 46 2.32 -13.17 -2.82
N LEU A 47 2.18 -12.05 -2.12
CA LEU A 47 1.85 -12.04 -0.69
C LEU A 47 0.52 -12.77 -0.43
N TRP A 48 -0.53 -12.43 -1.17
CA TRP A 48 -1.84 -13.07 -1.03
C TRP A 48 -1.77 -14.57 -1.32
N TRP A 49 -1.08 -14.98 -2.38
CA TRP A 49 -0.98 -16.40 -2.76
C TRP A 49 -0.21 -17.21 -1.72
N VAL A 50 0.95 -16.72 -1.27
CA VAL A 50 1.75 -17.39 -0.25
C VAL A 50 0.93 -17.57 1.02
N LEU A 51 0.31 -16.50 1.54
CA LEU A 51 -0.51 -16.60 2.75
C LEU A 51 -1.67 -17.57 2.57
N SER A 52 -2.43 -17.43 1.49
CA SER A 52 -3.58 -18.28 1.23
C SER A 52 -3.22 -19.74 0.98
N HIS A 53 -2.03 -20.03 0.44
CA HIS A 53 -1.54 -21.39 0.18
C HIS A 53 -1.16 -22.13 1.47
N PHE A 54 -0.54 -21.45 2.43
CA PHE A 54 -0.09 -22.07 3.68
C PHE A 54 -1.18 -22.10 4.78
N LEU A 55 -2.27 -21.35 4.61
CA LEU A 55 -3.39 -21.34 5.54
C LEU A 55 -4.36 -22.50 5.30
N ARG A 56 -4.96 -23.00 6.38
CA ARG A 56 -6.09 -23.94 6.30
C ARG A 56 -7.32 -23.18 5.77
N GLY A 57 -8.15 -23.83 4.96
CA GLY A 57 -9.27 -23.19 4.26
C GLY A 57 -10.20 -22.32 5.11
N SER A 58 -10.45 -22.69 6.37
CA SER A 58 -11.26 -21.90 7.31
C SER A 58 -10.64 -20.56 7.71
N TRP A 59 -9.31 -20.42 7.61
CA TRP A 59 -8.56 -19.23 7.98
C TRP A 59 -8.25 -18.30 6.80
N VAL A 60 -8.38 -18.78 5.56
CA VAL A 60 -8.06 -17.99 4.36
C VAL A 60 -8.91 -16.72 4.30
N LEU A 61 -10.23 -16.84 4.43
CA LEU A 61 -11.15 -15.70 4.37
C LEU A 61 -10.89 -14.65 5.47
N PRO A 62 -10.86 -15.00 6.78
CA PRO A 62 -10.60 -14.00 7.81
C PRO A 62 -9.20 -13.38 7.69
N THR A 63 -8.18 -14.14 7.25
CA THR A 63 -6.86 -13.57 7.02
C THR A 63 -6.85 -12.59 5.86
N ASN A 64 -7.52 -12.87 4.75
CA ASN A 64 -7.58 -11.93 3.61
C ASN A 64 -8.32 -10.65 3.98
N VAL A 65 -9.43 -10.75 4.72
CA VAL A 65 -10.15 -9.58 5.27
C VAL A 65 -9.24 -8.76 6.19
N ALA A 66 -8.52 -9.43 7.10
CA ALA A 66 -7.59 -8.77 8.00
C ALA A 66 -6.44 -8.08 7.22
N LEU A 67 -5.90 -8.72 6.18
CA LEU A 67 -4.85 -8.16 5.34
C LEU A 67 -5.31 -6.89 4.63
N ALA A 68 -6.49 -6.93 3.99
CA ALA A 68 -7.07 -5.79 3.31
C ALA A 68 -7.35 -4.65 4.31
N GLY A 69 -7.96 -4.98 5.46
CA GLY A 69 -8.22 -4.02 6.53
C GLY A 69 -6.95 -3.36 7.06
N LEU A 70 -5.87 -4.14 7.26
CA LEU A 70 -4.58 -3.64 7.70
C LEU A 70 -3.94 -2.73 6.65
N ALA A 71 -3.98 -3.12 5.37
CA ALA A 71 -3.46 -2.32 4.26
C ALA A 71 -4.15 -0.96 4.19
N ILE A 72 -5.47 -0.90 4.40
CA ILE A 72 -6.22 0.36 4.45
C ILE A 72 -5.85 1.17 5.70
N ALA A 73 -5.92 0.54 6.88
CA ALA A 73 -5.76 1.21 8.17
C ALA A 73 -4.36 1.82 8.35
N VAL A 74 -3.32 1.16 7.85
CA VAL A 74 -1.93 1.65 7.92
C VAL A 74 -1.52 2.38 6.64
N GLY A 75 -2.06 1.99 5.49
CA GLY A 75 -1.72 2.57 4.19
C GLY A 75 -2.20 4.01 4.04
N ILE A 76 -3.43 4.33 4.43
CA ILE A 76 -3.96 5.70 4.35
C ILE A 76 -3.10 6.72 5.13
N PRO A 77 -2.77 6.51 6.43
CA PRO A 77 -1.93 7.45 7.16
C PRO A 77 -0.49 7.48 6.65
N ALA A 78 0.04 6.36 6.14
CA ALA A 78 1.37 6.31 5.52
C ALA A 78 1.41 7.13 4.22
N ALA A 79 0.49 6.88 3.29
CA ALA A 79 0.34 7.61 2.04
C ALA A 79 0.12 9.11 2.28
N THR A 80 -0.71 9.48 3.26
CA THR A 80 -0.97 10.88 3.61
C THR A 80 0.32 11.60 4.05
N GLN A 81 1.14 10.96 4.89
CA GLN A 81 2.41 11.56 5.33
C GLN A 81 3.41 11.66 4.20
N VAL A 82 3.52 10.63 3.36
CA VAL A 82 4.41 10.61 2.20
C VAL A 82 4.01 11.66 1.16
N ALA A 83 2.72 11.79 0.86
CA ALA A 83 2.20 12.83 -0.03
C ALA A 83 2.54 14.23 0.48
N ARG A 84 2.27 14.51 1.77
CA ARG A 84 2.61 15.79 2.41
C ARG A 84 4.11 16.09 2.36
N ALA A 85 4.96 15.11 2.69
CA ALA A 85 6.41 15.29 2.69
C ALA A 85 7.00 15.45 1.29
N SER A 86 6.41 14.79 0.30
CA SER A 86 6.86 14.88 -1.10
C SER A 86 6.49 16.19 -1.79
N GLY A 87 5.51 16.94 -1.24
CA GLY A 87 4.93 18.11 -1.90
C GLY A 87 4.14 17.78 -3.17
N SER A 88 4.00 16.50 -3.53
CA SER A 88 3.17 16.02 -4.63
C SER A 88 1.83 15.55 -4.10
N LYS A 89 0.76 15.93 -4.80
CA LYS A 89 -0.60 15.54 -4.45
C LYS A 89 -0.85 14.04 -4.69
N ASP A 90 -0.06 13.42 -5.58
CA ASP A 90 -0.17 12.02 -5.96
C ASP A 90 1.19 11.48 -6.44
N PRO A 91 2.07 11.03 -5.53
CA PRO A 91 3.37 10.49 -5.90
C PRO A 91 3.19 9.09 -6.47
N GLN A 92 3.57 8.88 -7.74
CA GLN A 92 3.40 7.59 -8.44
C GLN A 92 4.06 6.38 -7.76
N PHE A 93 4.98 6.59 -6.82
CA PHE A 93 5.63 5.52 -6.05
C PHE A 93 4.83 5.07 -4.82
N VAL A 94 3.72 5.75 -4.51
CA VAL A 94 2.76 5.31 -3.50
C VAL A 94 1.85 4.29 -4.16
N VAL A 95 2.02 3.02 -3.79
CA VAL A 95 1.33 1.87 -4.41
C VAL A 95 0.47 1.10 -3.40
N ILE A 96 0.37 1.62 -2.17
CA ILE A 96 -0.34 0.97 -1.08
C ILE A 96 -1.86 0.99 -1.25
N ASP A 97 -2.37 1.97 -1.99
CA ASP A 97 -3.78 2.08 -2.38
C ASP A 97 -4.15 1.03 -3.45
N GLU A 98 -3.28 0.83 -4.45
CA GLU A 98 -3.40 -0.24 -5.44
C GLU A 98 -3.32 -1.62 -4.77
N THR A 99 -2.39 -1.78 -3.82
CA THR A 99 -2.25 -2.98 -2.97
C THR A 99 -3.53 -3.24 -2.18
N ALA A 100 -4.09 -2.21 -1.54
CA ALA A 100 -5.32 -2.34 -0.76
C ALA A 100 -6.51 -2.74 -1.64
N GLY A 101 -6.68 -2.08 -2.80
CA GLY A 101 -7.73 -2.42 -3.77
C GLY A 101 -7.62 -3.87 -4.24
N GLN A 102 -6.41 -4.31 -4.61
CA GLN A 102 -6.16 -5.67 -5.06
C GLN A 102 -6.43 -6.70 -3.95
N LEU A 103 -6.05 -6.42 -2.69
CA LEU A 103 -6.37 -7.31 -1.57
C LEU A 103 -7.89 -7.43 -1.35
N ILE A 104 -8.65 -6.34 -1.51
CA ILE A 104 -10.12 -6.36 -1.43
C ILE A 104 -10.70 -7.27 -2.53
N THR A 105 -10.23 -7.12 -3.77
CA THR A 105 -10.65 -7.96 -4.91
C THR A 105 -10.40 -9.45 -4.64
N LEU A 106 -9.33 -9.76 -3.91
CA LEU A 106 -8.89 -11.14 -3.65
C LEU A 106 -9.49 -11.78 -2.38
N ILE A 107 -10.30 -11.06 -1.58
CA ILE A 107 -10.85 -11.57 -0.31
C ILE A 107 -11.55 -12.92 -0.49
N GLY A 108 -12.45 -13.01 -1.48
CA GLY A 108 -13.24 -14.21 -1.77
C GLY A 108 -12.76 -14.99 -2.99
N ALA A 109 -11.60 -14.66 -3.55
CA ALA A 109 -11.15 -15.27 -4.80
C ALA A 109 -10.70 -16.72 -4.57
N PRO A 110 -11.09 -17.68 -5.44
CA PRO A 110 -10.63 -19.06 -5.32
C PRO A 110 -9.11 -19.16 -5.54
N LEU A 111 -8.40 -20.09 -4.91
CA LEU A 111 -6.95 -20.27 -5.11
C LEU A 111 -6.64 -20.99 -6.44
N VAL A 112 -6.91 -20.31 -7.54
CA VAL A 112 -6.62 -20.76 -8.90
C VAL A 112 -5.87 -19.66 -9.65
N TRP A 113 -5.13 -20.03 -10.69
CA TRP A 113 -4.36 -19.08 -11.49
C TRP A 113 -5.21 -17.94 -12.08
N LYS A 114 -6.51 -18.17 -12.31
CA LYS A 114 -7.45 -17.12 -12.77
C LYS A 114 -7.62 -15.99 -11.76
N SER A 115 -7.47 -16.27 -10.47
CA SER A 115 -7.59 -15.26 -9.41
C SER A 115 -6.38 -14.35 -9.36
N PHE A 116 -5.22 -14.83 -9.82
CA PHE A 116 -4.09 -13.93 -10.05
C PHE A 116 -4.47 -12.87 -11.08
N LEU A 117 -5.02 -13.27 -12.23
CA LEU A 117 -5.44 -12.31 -13.26
C LEU A 117 -6.53 -11.35 -12.79
N ALA A 118 -7.49 -11.82 -12.00
CA ALA A 118 -8.54 -10.97 -11.43
C ALA A 118 -7.98 -9.88 -10.50
N GLY A 119 -6.79 -10.05 -9.92
CA GLY A 119 -6.14 -9.03 -9.12
C GLY A 119 -5.38 -7.96 -9.92
N PHE A 120 -5.19 -8.13 -11.23
CA PHE A 120 -4.42 -7.21 -12.09
C PHE A 120 -5.29 -6.29 -12.97
N ILE A 121 -6.61 -6.50 -12.99
CA ILE A 121 -7.59 -5.76 -13.81
C ILE A 121 -8.55 -5.02 -12.87
#